data_AF-V9IAQ8-F1
#
_entry.id   AF-V9IAQ8-F1
#
_cell.length_a   1.000
_cell.length_b   1.000
_cell.length_c   1.000
_cell.angle_alpha   90.00
_cell.angle_beta   90.00
_cell.angle_gamma   90.00
#
_symmetry.space_group_name_H-M   'P 1'
#
loop_
_entity.id
_entity.type
_entity.pdbx_description
1 polymer ?
#
loop_
_entity_poly.entity_id
_entity_poly.type
_entity_poly.pdbx_seq_one_letter_code
_entity_poly.pdbx_strand_id
1 'polypeptide(L)'
;MFLNELEEILDVIEPAEFQKVMDPLFRQLAKCVSSPHFQVAERALYYWNNEYIMSLISDNYSVILPIMYPAFYRNSRNHWNKTIHGLIYNALKLFMEMNQKVFDECTQQYYQDRQRERKLMKDRDEAWMRVEALAMRHPNYNATIKGITNTTIGTISQQQLDSPPPDEDGDTDQTPLTLEKIEAKANEAKKMTNSNKTKPLLRRKSDLPQDTYTMRALSDHKRADEYLVTPPDPNNC
;
A
#
# COMPACT_ATOMS: atom_id res chain seq x y z
N MET A 1 7.12 -5.32 -17.15
CA MET A 1 7.31 -4.98 -18.57
C MET A 1 7.48 -3.46 -18.71
N PHE A 2 6.45 -2.64 -18.55
CA PHE A 2 6.57 -1.17 -18.68
C PHE A 2 7.63 -0.51 -17.78
N LEU A 3 7.70 -0.86 -16.48
CA LEU A 3 8.75 -0.34 -15.59
C LEU A 3 10.17 -0.77 -16.02
N ASN A 4 10.30 -1.83 -16.81
CA ASN A 4 11.61 -2.24 -17.30
C ASN A 4 12.03 -1.39 -18.50
N GLU A 5 11.15 -1.30 -19.50
CA GLU A 5 11.37 -0.47 -20.69
C GLU A 5 11.56 1.01 -20.31
N LEU A 6 10.81 1.50 -19.33
CA LEU A 6 10.94 2.86 -18.84
C LEU A 6 12.32 3.12 -18.20
N GLU A 7 12.91 2.15 -17.50
CA GLU A 7 14.27 2.29 -16.98
C GLU A 7 15.28 2.37 -18.12
N GLU A 8 15.16 1.48 -19.11
CA GLU A 8 16.02 1.48 -20.30
C GLU A 8 15.93 2.79 -21.10
N ILE A 9 14.74 3.40 -21.16
CA ILE A 9 14.55 4.73 -21.77
C ILE A 9 15.23 5.81 -20.91
N LEU A 10 15.08 5.75 -19.59
CA LEU A 10 15.70 6.71 -18.68
C LEU A 10 17.23 6.58 -18.66
N ASP A 11 17.82 5.44 -18.98
CA ASP A 11 19.27 5.27 -19.09
C ASP A 11 19.91 6.06 -20.24
N VAL A 12 19.13 6.39 -21.27
CA VAL A 12 19.60 7.12 -22.46
C VAL A 12 18.97 8.52 -22.59
N ILE A 13 18.07 8.89 -21.68
CA ILE A 13 17.37 10.18 -21.76
C ILE A 13 18.35 11.33 -21.46
N GLU A 14 18.29 12.41 -22.23
CA GLU A 14 19.05 13.62 -21.92
C GLU A 14 18.39 14.40 -20.77
N PRO A 15 19.18 15.09 -19.91
CA PRO A 15 18.62 15.85 -18.78
C PRO A 15 17.54 16.87 -19.17
N ALA A 16 17.69 17.53 -20.34
CA ALA A 16 16.72 18.49 -20.84
C ALA A 16 15.38 17.85 -21.23
N GLU A 17 15.41 16.63 -21.77
CA GLU A 17 14.20 15.87 -22.10
C GLU A 17 13.54 15.30 -20.84
N PHE A 18 14.34 14.85 -19.87
CA PHE A 18 13.86 14.38 -18.57
C PHE A 18 13.01 15.43 -17.85
N GLN A 19 13.46 16.70 -17.82
CA GLN A 19 12.73 17.79 -17.17
C GLN A 19 11.31 17.99 -17.71
N LYS A 20 11.06 17.67 -18.98
CA LYS A 20 9.73 17.80 -19.60
C LYS A 20 8.75 16.75 -19.11
N VAL A 21 9.25 15.59 -18.68
CA VAL A 21 8.43 14.41 -18.34
C VAL A 21 8.49 14.02 -16.87
N MET A 22 9.42 14.57 -16.09
CA MET A 22 9.66 14.14 -14.71
C MET A 22 8.42 14.24 -13.80
N ASP A 23 7.61 15.28 -13.91
CA ASP A 23 6.43 15.44 -13.04
C ASP A 23 5.39 14.31 -13.25
N PRO A 24 4.83 14.09 -14.46
CA PRO A 24 3.88 12.99 -14.67
C PRO A 24 4.51 11.61 -14.47
N LEU A 25 5.80 11.45 -14.81
CA LEU A 25 6.56 10.22 -14.60
C LEU A 25 6.62 9.84 -13.12
N PHE A 26 7.09 10.75 -12.27
CA PHE A 26 7.26 10.46 -10.84
C PHE A 26 5.92 10.37 -10.10
N ARG A 27 4.85 11.04 -10.57
CA ARG A 27 3.50 10.78 -10.08
C ARG A 27 3.06 9.35 -10.35
N GLN A 28 3.41 8.78 -11.50
CA GLN A 28 3.11 7.39 -11.80
C GLN A 28 4.01 6.43 -11.01
N LEU A 29 5.31 6.73 -10.87
CA LEU A 29 6.21 5.95 -10.02
C LEU A 29 5.76 5.94 -8.55
N ALA A 30 5.28 7.06 -8.01
CA ALA A 30 4.72 7.13 -6.66
C ALA A 30 3.55 6.15 -6.44
N LYS A 31 2.68 6.00 -7.46
CA LYS A 31 1.61 5.00 -7.44
C LYS A 31 2.16 3.57 -7.53
N CYS A 32 3.17 3.34 -8.36
CA CYS A 32 3.82 2.03 -8.47
C CYS A 32 4.50 1.60 -7.16
N VAL A 33 5.20 2.52 -6.49
CA VAL A 33 5.80 2.30 -5.16
C VAL A 33 4.72 2.01 -4.10
N SER A 34 3.57 2.68 -4.21
CA SER A 34 2.42 2.46 -3.32
C SER A 34 1.56 1.25 -3.71
N SER A 35 1.97 0.47 -4.71
CA SER A 35 1.21 -0.70 -5.15
C SER A 35 1.19 -1.77 -4.06
N PRO A 36 0.03 -2.35 -3.73
CA PRO A 36 -0.04 -3.49 -2.81
C PRO A 36 0.62 -4.75 -3.42
N HIS A 37 0.82 -4.78 -4.74
CA HIS A 37 1.47 -5.89 -5.43
C HIS A 37 2.99 -5.77 -5.36
N PHE A 38 3.63 -6.60 -4.54
CA PHE A 38 5.05 -6.46 -4.21
C PHE A 38 5.99 -6.41 -5.42
N GLN A 39 5.74 -7.19 -6.49
CA GLN A 39 6.62 -7.17 -7.67
C GLN A 39 6.60 -5.82 -8.40
N VAL A 40 5.49 -5.08 -8.35
CA VAL A 40 5.38 -3.76 -8.97
C VAL A 40 6.12 -2.74 -8.11
N ALA A 41 5.91 -2.76 -6.80
CA ALA A 41 6.60 -1.88 -5.87
C ALA A 41 8.11 -2.13 -5.87
N GLU A 42 8.55 -3.39 -5.83
CA GLU A 42 9.96 -3.79 -5.88
C GLU A 42 10.61 -3.31 -7.17
N ARG A 43 9.99 -3.57 -8.33
CA ARG A 43 10.55 -3.18 -9.62
C ARG A 43 10.69 -1.67 -9.76
N ALA A 44 9.74 -0.90 -9.23
CA ALA A 44 9.82 0.57 -9.20
C ALA A 44 10.91 1.05 -8.24
N LEU A 45 11.01 0.45 -7.05
CA LEU A 45 12.01 0.81 -6.03
C LEU A 45 13.46 0.52 -6.45
N TYR A 46 13.68 -0.34 -7.45
CA TYR A 46 15.02 -0.56 -8.01
C TYR A 46 15.55 0.58 -8.86
N TYR A 47 14.74 1.56 -9.25
CA TYR A 47 15.24 2.76 -9.93
C TYR A 47 16.22 3.55 -9.06
N TRP A 48 16.10 3.45 -7.73
CA TRP A 48 17.03 4.08 -6.77
C TRP A 48 18.42 3.43 -6.73
N ASN A 49 18.60 2.29 -7.38
CA ASN A 49 19.92 1.64 -7.50
C ASN A 49 20.64 2.05 -8.78
N ASN A 50 19.94 2.71 -9.71
CA ASN A 50 20.51 3.14 -10.98
C ASN A 50 21.18 4.52 -10.79
N GLU A 51 22.50 4.57 -10.99
CA GLU A 51 23.29 5.78 -10.74
C GLU A 51 22.89 6.95 -11.65
N TYR A 52 22.53 6.67 -12.90
CA TYR A 52 22.13 7.72 -13.84
C TYR A 52 20.74 8.28 -13.50
N ILE A 53 19.77 7.42 -13.18
CA ILE A 53 18.47 7.89 -12.70
C ILE A 53 18.63 8.69 -11.40
N MET A 54 19.52 8.24 -10.50
CA MET A 54 19.80 8.96 -9.26
C MET A 54 20.45 10.33 -9.49
N SER A 55 21.31 10.49 -10.50
CA SER A 55 21.88 11.81 -10.84
C SER A 55 20.80 12.74 -11.40
N LEU A 56 19.92 12.26 -12.28
CA LEU A 56 18.76 13.02 -12.77
C LEU A 56 17.83 13.45 -11.63
N ILE A 57 17.61 12.56 -10.64
CA ILE A 57 16.83 12.87 -9.43
C ILE A 57 17.51 13.96 -8.61
N SER A 58 18.82 13.87 -8.41
CA SER A 58 19.59 14.84 -7.63
C SER A 58 19.50 16.26 -8.24
N ASP A 59 19.62 16.38 -9.56
CA ASP A 59 19.54 17.68 -10.24
C ASP A 59 18.13 18.31 -10.18
N ASN A 60 17.09 17.49 -10.02
CA ASN A 60 15.69 17.92 -10.01
C ASN A 60 15.00 17.65 -8.66
N TYR A 61 15.80 17.56 -7.59
CA TYR A 61 15.40 17.09 -6.28
C TYR A 61 14.20 17.85 -5.68
N SER A 62 14.19 19.17 -5.85
CA SER A 62 13.14 20.07 -5.33
C SER A 62 11.76 19.81 -5.92
N VAL A 63 11.68 19.20 -7.10
CA VAL A 63 10.41 18.82 -7.74
C VAL A 63 10.06 17.36 -7.43
N ILE A 64 11.05 16.47 -7.47
CA ILE A 64 10.82 15.02 -7.37
C ILE A 64 10.49 14.60 -5.93
N LEU A 65 11.21 15.11 -4.93
CA LEU A 65 10.99 14.69 -3.54
C LEU A 65 9.56 14.97 -3.06
N PRO A 66 8.98 16.17 -3.24
CA PRO A 66 7.60 16.43 -2.82
C PRO A 66 6.57 15.46 -3.42
N ILE A 67 6.79 14.95 -4.63
CA ILE A 67 5.91 13.98 -5.29
C ILE A 67 6.05 12.59 -4.66
N MET A 68 7.29 12.18 -4.39
CA MET A 68 7.59 10.83 -3.93
C MET A 68 7.47 10.64 -2.41
N TYR A 69 7.73 11.70 -1.63
CA TYR A 69 7.76 11.65 -0.17
C TYR A 69 6.47 11.08 0.44
N PRO A 70 5.25 11.51 0.03
CA PRO A 70 4.01 10.95 0.58
C PRO A 70 3.90 9.44 0.37
N ALA A 71 4.31 8.95 -0.81
CA ALA A 71 4.31 7.52 -1.12
C ALA A 71 5.30 6.77 -0.23
N PHE A 72 6.53 7.25 -0.07
CA PHE A 72 7.48 6.58 0.80
C PHE A 72 7.07 6.59 2.27
N TYR A 73 6.63 7.74 2.78
CA TYR A 73 6.25 7.88 4.17
C TYR A 73 5.14 6.89 4.55
N ARG A 74 4.03 6.88 3.79
CA ARG A 74 2.89 5.97 4.04
C ARG A 74 3.31 4.51 3.96
N ASN A 75 4.03 4.13 2.91
CA ASN A 75 4.38 2.73 2.69
C ASN A 75 5.48 2.22 3.63
N SER A 76 6.32 3.10 4.18
CA SER A 76 7.32 2.72 5.20
C SER A 76 6.69 2.17 6.49
N ARG A 77 5.42 2.50 6.73
CA ARG A 77 4.65 2.10 7.92
C ARG A 77 3.66 0.98 7.60
N ASN A 78 3.00 1.08 6.46
CA ASN A 78 1.76 0.32 6.20
C ASN A 78 1.92 -0.79 5.16
N HIS A 79 3.03 -0.86 4.43
CA HIS A 79 3.19 -1.91 3.41
C HIS A 79 3.36 -3.29 4.06
N TRP A 80 2.66 -4.33 3.58
CA TRP A 80 2.64 -5.64 4.25
C TRP A 80 3.96 -6.44 4.09
N ASN A 81 4.71 -6.17 3.01
CA ASN A 81 5.94 -6.88 2.67
C ASN A 81 7.19 -6.22 3.29
N LYS A 82 7.94 -6.99 4.07
CA LYS A 82 9.17 -6.55 4.77
C LYS A 82 10.32 -6.15 3.82
N THR A 83 10.46 -6.79 2.67
CA THR A 83 11.49 -6.43 1.68
C THR A 83 11.22 -5.05 1.11
N ILE A 84 9.95 -4.77 0.80
CA ILE A 84 9.51 -3.46 0.30
C ILE A 84 9.75 -2.37 1.36
N HIS A 85 9.47 -2.65 2.64
CA HIS A 85 9.86 -1.74 3.74
C HIS A 85 11.34 -1.39 3.68
N GLY A 86 12.21 -2.40 3.57
CA GLY A 86 13.65 -2.20 3.51
C GLY A 86 14.09 -1.33 2.34
N LEU A 87 13.54 -1.56 1.15
CA LEU A 87 13.80 -0.75 -0.03
C LEU A 87 13.32 0.70 0.12
N ILE A 88 12.14 0.90 0.72
CA ILE A 88 11.62 2.25 1.02
C ILE A 88 12.52 2.99 2.00
N TYR A 89 12.96 2.35 3.10
CA TYR A 89 13.88 2.98 4.05
C TYR A 89 15.24 3.31 3.43
N ASN A 90 15.73 2.46 2.52
CA ASN A 90 16.94 2.76 1.76
C ASN A 90 16.74 3.99 0.86
N ALA A 91 15.62 4.08 0.13
CA ALA A 91 15.31 5.23 -0.72
C ALA A 91 15.15 6.53 0.11
N LEU A 92 14.42 6.46 1.24
CA LEU A 92 14.28 7.59 2.18
C LEU A 92 15.63 8.08 2.70
N LYS A 93 16.55 7.16 3.02
CA LYS A 93 17.91 7.49 3.43
C LYS A 93 18.65 8.26 2.33
N LEU A 94 18.62 7.76 1.08
CA LEU A 94 19.27 8.43 -0.06
C LEU A 94 18.72 9.84 -0.28
N PHE A 95 17.39 10.03 -0.18
CA PHE A 95 16.81 11.37 -0.26
C PHE A 95 17.30 12.28 0.86
N MET A 96 17.27 11.82 2.11
CA MET A 96 17.74 12.62 3.23
C MET A 96 19.22 13.02 3.10
N GLU A 97 20.08 12.11 2.61
CA GLU A 97 21.52 12.39 2.36
C GLU A 97 21.73 13.39 1.22
N MET A 98 20.88 13.40 0.19
CA MET A 98 20.99 14.34 -0.93
C MET A 98 20.70 15.78 -0.51
N ASN A 99 19.60 16.03 0.21
CA ASN A 99 19.28 17.36 0.72
C ASN A 99 18.36 17.28 1.94
N GLN A 100 18.97 17.36 3.12
CA GLN A 100 18.26 17.29 4.40
C GLN A 100 17.24 18.42 4.57
N LYS A 101 17.58 19.66 4.17
CA LYS A 101 16.69 20.81 4.35
C LYS A 101 15.36 20.62 3.61
N VAL A 102 15.43 20.25 2.33
CA VAL A 102 14.22 20.03 1.52
C VAL A 102 13.47 18.77 1.97
N PHE A 103 14.18 17.76 2.49
CA PHE A 103 13.55 16.60 3.13
C PHE A 103 12.73 16.97 4.36
N ASP A 104 13.27 17.82 5.23
CA ASP A 104 12.60 18.31 6.44
C ASP A 104 11.39 19.20 6.07
N GLU A 105 11.53 20.06 5.06
CA GLU A 105 10.43 20.87 4.51
C GLU A 105 9.29 19.97 3.97
N CYS A 106 9.62 18.92 3.20
CA CYS A 106 8.62 17.95 2.71
C CYS A 106 7.95 17.18 3.85
N THR A 107 8.71 16.80 4.87
CA THR A 107 8.20 16.16 6.08
C THR A 107 7.18 17.06 6.78
N GLN A 108 7.53 18.33 6.99
CA GLN A 108 6.64 19.30 7.61
C GLN A 108 5.38 19.55 6.77
N GLN A 109 5.54 19.74 5.45
CA GLN A 109 4.43 19.97 4.54
C GLN A 109 3.46 18.79 4.54
N TYR A 110 3.98 17.56 4.52
CA TYR A 110 3.15 16.35 4.58
C TYR A 110 2.27 16.31 5.84
N TYR A 111 2.83 16.65 7.02
CA TYR A 111 2.03 16.72 8.25
C TYR A 111 0.97 17.83 8.20
N GLN A 112 1.31 19.00 7.68
CA GLN A 112 0.36 20.11 7.53
C GLN A 112 -0.79 19.72 6.59
N ASP A 113 -0.48 19.07 5.47
CA ASP A 113 -1.47 18.59 4.51
C ASP A 113 -2.38 17.54 5.15
N ARG A 114 -1.83 16.58 5.91
CA ARG A 114 -2.64 15.59 6.65
C ARG A 114 -3.54 16.22 7.70
N GLN A 115 -3.07 17.25 8.42
CA GLN A 115 -3.92 17.99 9.35
C GLN A 115 -5.03 18.75 8.63
N ARG A 116 -4.71 19.36 7.47
CA ARG A 116 -5.69 20.06 6.64
C ARG A 116 -6.75 19.10 6.09
N GLU A 117 -6.35 17.95 5.58
CA GLU A 117 -7.25 16.87 5.12
C GLU A 117 -8.18 16.42 6.24
N ARG A 118 -7.65 16.14 7.45
CA ARG A 118 -8.46 15.76 8.62
C ARG A 118 -9.47 16.84 8.99
N LYS A 119 -9.07 18.12 8.96
CA LYS A 119 -9.98 19.24 9.21
C LYS A 119 -11.09 19.32 8.15
N LEU A 120 -10.73 19.24 6.87
CA LEU A 120 -11.69 19.24 5.76
C LEU A 120 -12.72 18.10 5.87
N MET A 121 -12.27 16.89 6.24
CA MET A 121 -13.18 15.76 6.49
C MET A 121 -14.13 16.05 7.65
N LYS A 122 -13.62 16.59 8.76
CA LYS A 122 -14.46 16.97 9.90
C LYS A 122 -15.48 18.06 9.54
N ASP A 123 -15.05 19.12 8.85
CA ASP A 123 -15.93 20.21 8.42
C ASP A 123 -17.04 19.68 7.47
N ARG A 124 -16.70 18.70 6.62
CA ARG A 124 -17.65 18.00 5.74
C ARG A 124 -18.66 17.19 6.55
N ASP A 125 -18.21 16.41 7.53
CA ASP A 125 -19.08 15.59 8.37
C ASP A 125 -20.02 16.47 9.21
N GLU A 126 -19.52 17.59 9.76
CA GLU A 126 -20.34 18.60 10.45
C GLU A 126 -21.37 19.27 9.52
N ALA A 127 -21.03 19.49 8.25
CA ALA A 127 -21.98 19.98 7.26
C ALA A 127 -23.09 18.95 6.98
N TRP A 128 -22.72 17.67 6.83
CA TRP A 128 -23.69 16.58 6.62
C TRP A 128 -24.64 16.40 7.81
N MET A 129 -24.11 16.43 9.04
CA MET A 129 -24.94 16.38 10.25
C MET A 129 -25.97 17.51 10.31
N ARG A 130 -25.59 18.73 9.88
CA ARG A 130 -26.52 19.86 9.82
C ARG A 130 -27.63 19.63 8.79
N VAL A 131 -27.27 19.13 7.60
CA VAL A 131 -28.25 18.78 6.55
C VAL A 131 -29.23 17.72 7.06
N GLU A 132 -28.72 16.66 7.70
CA GLU A 132 -29.54 15.61 8.27
C GLU A 132 -30.50 16.15 9.36
N ALA A 133 -29.99 16.97 10.28
CA ALA A 133 -30.81 17.58 11.32
C ALA A 133 -31.91 18.51 10.74
N LEU A 134 -31.62 19.25 9.66
CA LEU A 134 -32.60 20.06 8.94
C LEU A 134 -33.66 19.19 8.27
N ALA A 135 -33.24 18.10 7.63
CA ALA A 135 -34.14 17.16 6.97
C ALA A 135 -35.09 16.49 7.99
N MET A 136 -34.59 16.05 9.15
CA MET A 136 -35.39 15.43 10.21
C MET A 136 -36.49 16.33 10.76
N ARG A 137 -36.30 17.65 10.72
CA ARG A 137 -37.30 18.63 11.16
C ARG A 137 -38.44 18.83 10.15
N HIS A 138 -38.28 18.33 8.92
CA HIS A 138 -39.28 18.54 7.88
C HIS A 138 -40.54 17.68 8.15
N PRO A 139 -41.77 18.22 8.05
CA PRO A 139 -43.01 17.49 8.36
C PRO A 139 -43.17 16.18 7.57
N ASN A 140 -42.69 16.18 6.33
CA ASN A 140 -42.77 15.02 5.43
C ASN A 140 -41.60 14.03 5.58
N TYR A 141 -40.63 14.29 6.44
CA TYR A 141 -39.44 13.44 6.61
C TYR A 141 -39.81 11.96 6.84
N ASN A 142 -40.73 11.71 7.78
CA ASN A 142 -41.19 10.37 8.11
C ASN A 142 -41.97 9.71 6.96
N ALA A 143 -42.68 10.48 6.12
CA ALA A 143 -43.39 9.96 4.96
C ALA A 143 -42.41 9.58 3.84
N THR A 144 -41.39 10.41 3.61
CA THR A 144 -40.33 10.16 2.63
C THR A 144 -39.50 8.94 3.00
N ILE A 145 -39.07 8.81 4.26
CA ILE A 145 -38.32 7.63 4.73
C ILE A 145 -39.16 6.35 4.60
N LYS A 146 -40.44 6.38 4.98
CA LYS A 146 -41.35 5.24 4.81
C LYS A 146 -41.59 4.86 3.34
N GLY A 147 -41.61 5.84 2.44
CA GLY A 147 -41.69 5.60 0.99
C GLY A 147 -40.44 4.90 0.43
N ILE A 148 -39.25 5.26 0.95
CA ILE A 148 -37.98 4.62 0.59
C ILE A 148 -37.92 3.18 1.12
N THR A 149 -38.36 2.93 2.35
CA THR A 149 -38.35 1.57 2.94
C THR A 149 -39.34 0.63 2.28
N ASN A 150 -40.47 1.13 1.76
CA ASN A 150 -41.51 0.31 1.13
C ASN A 150 -41.19 -0.06 -0.33
N THR A 151 -40.35 0.73 -1.02
CA THR A 151 -39.93 0.46 -2.40
C THR A 151 -38.68 -0.44 -2.45
N THR A 152 -37.99 -0.61 -1.31
CA THR A 152 -36.68 -1.27 -1.24
C THR A 152 -36.66 -2.32 -0.12
N ILE A 153 -37.61 -3.26 -0.11
CA ILE A 153 -37.48 -4.46 0.73
C ILE A 153 -36.65 -5.48 -0.04
N GLY A 154 -35.35 -5.42 0.20
CA GLY A 154 -34.36 -6.37 -0.27
C GLY A 154 -32.98 -5.73 -0.32
N THR A 155 -32.21 -5.82 0.76
CA THR A 155 -30.74 -5.62 0.80
C THR A 155 -30.18 -4.23 1.18
N ILE A 156 -30.82 -3.46 2.08
CA ILE A 156 -30.09 -2.35 2.75
C ILE A 156 -30.25 -2.48 4.27
N SER A 157 -29.50 -3.42 4.84
CA SER A 157 -29.04 -3.30 6.22
C SER A 157 -28.24 -2.00 6.31
N GLN A 158 -28.71 -1.05 7.12
CA GLN A 158 -27.98 0.13 7.61
C GLN A 158 -26.60 0.35 6.97
N GLN A 159 -26.57 0.78 5.71
CA GLN A 159 -25.38 1.40 5.16
C GLN A 159 -25.41 2.82 5.69
N GLN A 160 -24.78 2.97 6.85
CA GLN A 160 -23.93 4.11 7.19
C GLN A 160 -23.52 4.78 5.87
N LEU A 161 -23.92 6.05 5.67
CA LEU A 161 -23.38 6.84 4.55
C LEU A 161 -21.88 6.56 4.54
N ASP A 162 -21.35 6.07 3.42
CA ASP A 162 -19.92 5.89 3.17
C ASP A 162 -19.26 7.28 3.21
N SER A 163 -19.15 7.87 4.40
CA SER A 163 -17.91 8.49 4.78
C SER A 163 -16.89 7.37 4.61
N PRO A 164 -15.88 7.55 3.73
CA PRO A 164 -14.74 6.64 3.72
C PRO A 164 -14.35 6.46 5.18
N PRO A 165 -14.12 5.22 5.66
CA PRO A 165 -13.66 5.01 7.02
C PRO A 165 -12.52 6.01 7.24
N PRO A 166 -12.59 6.85 8.29
CA PRO A 166 -11.58 7.88 8.51
C PRO A 166 -10.27 7.14 8.45
N ASP A 167 -9.42 7.43 7.46
CA ASP A 167 -8.24 6.62 7.12
C ASP A 167 -7.73 5.96 8.42
N GLU A 168 -8.06 4.69 8.66
CA GLU A 168 -7.41 3.89 9.69
C GLU A 168 -6.00 3.53 9.16
N ASP A 169 -5.35 4.46 8.46
CA ASP A 169 -3.95 4.65 8.68
C ASP A 169 -3.84 4.91 10.18
N GLY A 170 -3.48 3.86 10.92
CA GLY A 170 -3.02 3.89 12.31
C GLY A 170 -1.76 4.74 12.47
N ASP A 171 -1.78 5.96 11.94
CA ASP A 171 -0.82 7.03 12.12
C ASP A 171 -1.23 7.84 13.36
N THR A 172 -1.54 7.13 14.44
CA THR A 172 -1.60 7.68 15.80
C THR A 172 -0.21 8.18 16.19
N ASP A 173 0.82 7.54 15.65
CA ASP A 173 2.21 7.85 15.90
C ASP A 173 2.72 8.86 14.86
N GLN A 174 2.36 10.13 15.04
CA GLN A 174 2.91 11.25 14.27
C GLN A 174 4.41 11.48 14.54
N THR A 175 5.15 10.52 15.11
CA THR A 175 6.58 10.70 15.27
C THR A 175 7.24 10.92 13.91
N PRO A 176 7.99 12.02 13.76
CA PRO A 176 8.80 12.25 12.57
C PRO A 176 9.67 11.02 12.31
N LEU A 177 9.83 10.65 11.04
CA LEU A 177 10.91 9.75 10.65
C LEU A 177 12.23 10.49 10.90
N THR A 178 12.82 10.25 12.07
CA THR A 178 14.14 10.79 12.38
C THR A 178 15.20 10.09 11.54
N LEU A 179 16.30 10.81 11.27
CA LEU A 179 17.48 10.26 10.60
C LEU A 179 17.91 8.93 11.25
N GLU A 180 18.02 8.89 12.58
CA GLU A 180 18.40 7.68 13.33
C GLU A 180 17.46 6.48 13.08
N LYS A 181 16.14 6.71 13.04
CA LYS A 181 15.15 5.65 12.74
C LYS A 181 15.26 5.16 11.30
N ILE A 182 15.45 6.08 10.35
CA ILE A 182 15.64 5.73 8.93
C ILE A 182 16.92 4.90 8.77
N GLU A 183 18.03 5.33 9.38
CA GLU A 183 19.31 4.66 9.28
C GLU A 183 19.30 3.27 9.92
N ALA A 184 18.71 3.14 11.12
CA ALA A 184 18.60 1.86 11.81
C ALA A 184 17.82 0.84 10.95
N LYS A 185 16.65 1.23 10.43
CA LYS A 185 15.81 0.34 9.62
C LYS A 185 16.43 0.02 8.26
N ALA A 186 17.10 0.98 7.61
CA ALA A 186 17.83 0.74 6.37
C ALA A 186 18.98 -0.28 6.58
N ASN A 187 19.70 -0.18 7.69
CA ASN A 187 20.78 -1.10 8.03
C ASN A 187 20.28 -2.50 8.41
N GLU A 188 19.17 -2.61 9.13
CA GLU A 188 18.50 -3.89 9.41
C GLU A 188 18.07 -4.60 8.13
N ALA A 189 17.49 -3.86 7.18
CA ALA A 189 17.08 -4.41 5.89
C ALA A 189 18.27 -4.97 5.09
N LYS A 190 19.41 -4.27 5.08
CA LYS A 190 20.66 -4.74 4.43
C LYS A 190 21.20 -6.04 5.07
N LYS A 191 21.07 -6.21 6.38
CA LYS A 191 21.47 -7.45 7.07
C LYS A 191 20.55 -8.63 6.71
N MET A 192 19.24 -8.39 6.59
CA MET A 192 18.26 -9.43 6.27
C MET A 192 18.39 -9.95 4.83
N THR A 193 18.63 -9.09 3.84
CA THR A 193 18.80 -9.52 2.44
C THR A 193 20.02 -10.43 2.27
N ASN A 194 21.11 -10.16 2.98
CA ASN A 194 22.29 -11.03 2.99
C ASN A 194 22.02 -12.38 3.69
N SER A 195 21.17 -12.42 4.71
CA SER A 195 20.77 -13.68 5.37
C SER A 195 19.77 -14.51 4.55
N ASN A 196 18.91 -13.88 3.74
CA ASN A 196 17.91 -14.58 2.94
C ASN A 196 18.49 -15.20 1.66
N LYS A 197 19.64 -14.71 1.15
CA LYS A 197 20.36 -15.35 0.02
C LYS A 197 20.77 -16.80 0.31
N THR A 198 20.86 -17.21 1.57
CA THR A 198 21.31 -18.55 1.98
C THR A 198 20.17 -19.50 2.38
N LYS A 199 18.91 -19.06 2.40
CA LYS A 199 17.78 -19.89 2.83
C LYS A 199 16.93 -20.33 1.63
N PRO A 200 16.70 -21.65 1.43
CA PRO A 200 15.80 -22.12 0.38
C PRO A 200 14.37 -21.63 0.63
N LEU A 201 13.67 -21.28 -0.45
CA LEU A 201 12.26 -20.84 -0.42
C LEU A 201 11.37 -22.02 0.01
N LEU A 202 11.15 -22.17 1.32
CA LEU A 202 10.16 -23.11 1.84
C LEU A 202 8.78 -22.51 1.64
N ARG A 203 8.09 -22.96 0.59
CA ARG A 203 6.65 -22.73 0.40
C ARG A 203 5.91 -23.48 1.52
N ARG A 204 5.51 -22.76 2.58
CA ARG A 204 4.58 -23.31 3.57
C ARG A 204 3.30 -23.72 2.84
N LYS A 205 3.02 -25.02 2.81
CA LYS A 205 1.69 -25.51 2.44
C LYS A 205 0.73 -24.94 3.50
N SER A 206 -0.37 -24.35 3.06
CA SER A 206 -1.44 -23.90 3.94
C SER A 206 -2.08 -25.14 4.57
N ASP A 207 -1.84 -25.37 5.85
CA ASP A 207 -2.62 -26.34 6.60
C ASP A 207 -3.99 -25.68 6.88
N LEU A 208 -4.96 -26.00 6.02
CA LEU A 208 -6.36 -25.68 6.30
C LEU A 208 -6.74 -26.40 7.60
N PRO A 209 -7.47 -25.76 8.53
CA PRO A 209 -7.99 -26.45 9.70
C PRO A 209 -8.78 -27.68 9.25
N GLN A 210 -8.32 -28.88 9.60
CA GLN A 210 -9.07 -30.10 9.34
C GLN A 210 -10.34 -30.09 10.20
N ASP A 211 -11.44 -29.67 9.60
CA ASP A 211 -12.76 -29.86 10.21
C ASP A 211 -13.00 -31.36 10.41
N THR A 212 -13.25 -31.73 11.66
CA THR A 212 -13.51 -33.11 12.08
C THR A 212 -14.67 -33.75 11.31
N TYR A 213 -15.65 -32.96 10.87
CA TYR A 213 -16.74 -33.44 10.02
C TYR A 213 -16.26 -33.81 8.62
N THR A 214 -15.38 -33.00 8.04
CA THR A 214 -14.80 -33.25 6.71
C THR A 214 -13.89 -34.48 6.73
N MET A 215 -13.09 -34.65 7.79
CA MET A 215 -12.28 -35.86 7.99
C MET A 215 -13.13 -37.12 8.13
N ARG A 216 -14.27 -37.04 8.85
CA ARG A 216 -15.23 -38.15 8.96
C ARG A 216 -15.92 -38.48 7.64
N ALA A 217 -16.34 -37.46 6.90
CA ALA A 217 -16.97 -37.64 5.59
C ALA A 217 -16.02 -38.31 4.59
N LEU A 218 -14.72 -37.97 4.63
CA LEU A 218 -13.68 -38.61 3.83
C LEU A 218 -13.35 -40.03 4.30
N SER A 219 -13.38 -40.30 5.62
CA SER A 219 -13.14 -41.66 6.15
C SER A 219 -14.30 -42.62 5.90
N ASP A 220 -15.53 -42.11 5.94
CA ASP A 220 -16.75 -42.91 5.83
C ASP A 220 -17.15 -43.12 4.35
N HIS A 221 -16.53 -42.39 3.43
CA HIS A 221 -16.77 -42.52 1.99
C HIS A 221 -16.10 -43.79 1.43
N LYS A 222 -16.87 -44.87 1.29
CA LYS A 222 -16.50 -46.02 0.45
C LYS A 222 -16.88 -45.76 -1.00
N ARG A 223 -15.89 -45.81 -1.90
CA ARG A 223 -16.10 -45.77 -3.36
C ARG A 223 -16.98 -46.94 -3.79
N ALA A 224 -17.98 -46.70 -4.64
CA ALA A 224 -18.93 -47.72 -5.08
C ALA A 224 -18.48 -48.48 -6.35
N ASP A 225 -17.17 -48.58 -6.62
CA ASP A 225 -16.66 -49.24 -7.83
C ASP A 225 -15.71 -50.38 -7.47
N GLU A 226 -16.13 -51.61 -7.76
CA GLU A 226 -15.45 -52.87 -7.48
C GLU A 226 -14.18 -53.10 -8.34
N TYR A 227 -13.84 -52.18 -9.26
CA TYR A 227 -12.84 -52.44 -10.32
C TYR A 227 -11.72 -51.39 -10.47
N LEU A 228 -11.48 -50.52 -9.49
CA LEU A 228 -10.33 -49.61 -9.54
C LEU A 228 -9.40 -49.85 -8.36
N VAL A 229 -8.39 -50.72 -8.59
CA VAL A 229 -7.29 -50.94 -7.65
C VAL A 229 -6.48 -49.65 -7.52
N THR A 230 -6.40 -49.11 -6.31
CA THR A 230 -5.53 -47.97 -6.00
C THR A 230 -4.06 -48.42 -6.04
N PRO A 231 -3.16 -47.69 -6.75
CA PRO A 231 -1.73 -47.96 -6.68
C PRO A 231 -1.21 -47.79 -5.25
N PRO A 232 -0.16 -48.52 -4.84
CA PRO A 232 0.41 -48.41 -3.50
C PRO A 232 0.98 -47.01 -3.23
N ASP A 233 0.87 -46.60 -1.97
CA ASP A 233 1.30 -45.31 -1.45
C ASP A 233 2.83 -45.15 -1.58
N PRO A 234 3.34 -44.12 -2.30
CA PRO A 234 4.78 -43.94 -2.53
C PRO A 234 5.59 -43.62 -1.27
N ASN A 235 4.95 -43.43 -0.12
CA ASN A 235 5.64 -43.20 1.16
C ASN A 235 5.88 -44.47 2.00
N ASN A 236 5.61 -45.66 1.46
CA ASN A 236 5.90 -46.92 2.14
C ASN A 236 6.95 -47.76 1.39
N CYS A 237 8.06 -47.11 1.02
CA CYS A 237 9.33 -47.73 0.60
C CYS A 237 10.48 -47.08 1.39
#